data_AF-A0AAW3B1X3-F1
#
_entry.id   AF-A0AAW3B1X3-F1
#
_cell.length_a   1.000
_cell.length_b   1.000
_cell.length_c   1.000
_cell.angle_alpha   90.00
_cell.angle_beta   90.00
_cell.angle_gamma   90.00
#
_symmetry.space_group_name_H-M   'P 1'
#
loop_
_entity.id
_entity.type
_entity.pdbx_description
1 polymer ?
#
loop_
_entity_poly.entity_id
_entity_poly.type
_entity_poly.pdbx_seq_one_letter_code
_entity_poly.pdbx_strand_id
1 'polypeptide(L)'
;GTSRADLDELLAAAHQRRVSPAEYTSERLLRAMRQLQAAWGDDAQLKTAVKRLAQRPYGEGRHVGLDGSSLSHPSLRDVVLYNPVQDAWHFRSRVLHTAAACLL
;
A
#
# COMPACT_ATOMS: atom_id res chain seq x y z
N GLY A 1 -7.12 -10.15 -4.94
CA GLY A 1 -8.46 -10.01 -5.53
C GLY A 1 -8.93 -8.58 -5.37
N THR A 2 -9.77 -8.10 -6.28
CA THR A 2 -10.50 -6.83 -6.15
C THR A 2 -11.65 -7.05 -5.17
N SER A 3 -11.74 -6.23 -4.12
CA SER A 3 -12.81 -6.37 -3.13
C SER A 3 -14.13 -5.82 -3.66
N ARG A 4 -15.27 -6.25 -3.10
CA ARG A 4 -16.59 -5.72 -3.46
C ARG A 4 -16.67 -4.19 -3.24
N ALA A 5 -16.04 -3.69 -2.18
CA ALA A 5 -15.95 -2.27 -1.91
C ALA A 5 -15.22 -1.51 -3.04
N ASP A 6 -14.18 -2.12 -3.63
CA ASP A 6 -13.46 -1.52 -4.76
C ASP A 6 -14.32 -1.43 -6.02
N LEU A 7 -15.22 -2.40 -6.22
CA LEU A 7 -16.17 -2.40 -7.34
C LEU A 7 -17.29 -1.38 -7.14
N ASP A 8 -17.82 -1.28 -5.92
CA ASP A 8 -18.86 -0.29 -5.59
C ASP A 8 -18.31 1.15 -5.73
N GLU A 9 -17.07 1.39 -5.30
CA GLU A 9 -16.41 2.69 -5.44
C GLU A 9 -16.09 3.03 -6.91
N LEU A 10 -15.67 2.03 -7.70
CA LEU A 10 -15.47 2.16 -9.14
C LEU A 10 -16.78 2.50 -9.87
N LEU A 11 -17.88 1.80 -9.53
CA LEU A 11 -19.19 2.04 -10.12
C LEU A 11 -19.73 3.43 -9.75
N ALA A 12 -19.56 3.85 -8.49
CA ALA A 12 -19.93 5.19 -8.05
C ALA A 12 -19.11 6.27 -8.80
N ALA A 13 -17.80 6.08 -8.96
CA ALA A 13 -16.96 7.01 -9.70
C ALA A 13 -17.34 7.10 -11.20
N ALA A 14 -17.62 5.96 -11.83
CA ALA A 14 -18.07 5.93 -13.22
C ALA A 14 -19.43 6.63 -13.40
N HIS A 15 -20.38 6.40 -12.47
CA HIS A 15 -21.73 6.94 -12.58
C HIS A 15 -21.81 8.43 -12.21
N GLN A 16 -21.13 8.85 -11.13
CA GLN A 16 -21.23 10.21 -10.60
C GLN A 16 -20.21 11.18 -11.22
N ARG A 17 -19.00 10.69 -11.54
CA ARG A 17 -17.89 11.53 -12.00
C ARG A 17 -17.57 11.34 -13.49
N ARG A 18 -18.26 10.41 -14.18
CA ARG A 18 -18.00 10.01 -15.59
C ARG A 18 -16.54 9.62 -15.87
N VAL A 19 -15.85 9.13 -14.86
CA VAL A 19 -14.44 8.74 -14.94
C VAL A 19 -14.33 7.34 -15.53
N SER A 20 -13.41 7.14 -16.47
CA SER A 20 -13.17 5.80 -17.03
C SER A 20 -12.55 4.86 -15.98
N PRO A 21 -12.74 3.53 -16.08
CA PRO A 21 -12.13 2.61 -15.12
C PRO A 21 -10.59 2.75 -15.02
N ALA A 22 -9.92 2.98 -16.14
CA ALA A 22 -8.47 3.19 -16.18
C ALA A 22 -8.06 4.47 -15.44
N GLU A 23 -8.78 5.55 -15.65
CA GLU A 23 -8.54 6.84 -14.97
C GLU A 23 -8.80 6.74 -13.47
N TYR A 24 -9.88 6.08 -13.05
CA TYR A 24 -10.16 5.83 -11.64
C TYR A 24 -9.06 5.01 -10.96
N THR A 25 -8.59 3.93 -11.60
CA THR A 25 -7.49 3.14 -11.05
C THR A 25 -6.18 3.93 -10.96
N SER A 26 -5.94 4.83 -11.91
CA SER A 26 -4.77 5.71 -11.92
C SER A 26 -4.85 6.77 -10.80
N GLU A 27 -6.00 7.43 -10.63
CA GLU A 27 -6.24 8.35 -9.51
C GLU A 27 -6.03 7.66 -8.17
N ARG A 28 -6.53 6.43 -8.04
CA ARG A 28 -6.42 5.64 -6.82
C ARG A 28 -4.98 5.24 -6.52
N LEU A 29 -4.22 4.84 -7.54
CA LEU A 29 -2.79 4.56 -7.41
C LEU A 29 -2.02 5.81 -6.99
N LEU A 30 -2.25 6.96 -7.62
CA LEU A 30 -1.62 8.23 -7.27
C LEU A 30 -1.95 8.66 -5.84
N ARG A 31 -3.20 8.49 -5.39
CA ARG A 31 -3.60 8.77 -4.01
C ARG A 31 -2.85 7.87 -3.02
N ALA A 32 -2.74 6.58 -3.32
CA ALA A 32 -1.97 5.64 -2.49
C ALA A 32 -0.48 5.98 -2.46
N MET A 33 0.11 6.41 -3.58
CA MET A 33 1.50 6.88 -3.63
C MET A 33 1.71 8.11 -2.75
N ARG A 34 0.81 9.10 -2.82
CA ARG A 34 0.87 10.30 -1.96
C ARG A 34 0.70 9.96 -0.49
N GLN A 35 -0.20 9.03 -0.16
CA GLN A 35 -0.39 8.56 1.20
C GLN A 35 0.90 7.91 1.74
N LEU A 36 1.57 7.08 0.94
CA LEU A 36 2.85 6.48 1.30
C LEU A 36 3.93 7.54 1.52
N GLN A 37 4.03 8.51 0.62
CA GLN A 37 4.98 9.62 0.73
C GLN A 37 4.74 10.45 1.99
N ALA A 38 3.49 10.75 2.33
CA ALA A 38 3.14 11.45 3.55
C ALA A 38 3.43 10.62 4.81
N ALA A 39 3.26 9.30 4.75
CA ALA A 39 3.46 8.40 5.87
C ALA A 39 4.94 8.26 6.26
N TRP A 40 5.86 8.08 5.31
CA TRP A 40 7.29 7.96 5.62
C TRP A 40 8.06 9.29 5.55
N GLY A 41 7.47 10.36 4.99
CA GLY A 41 8.12 11.67 4.85
C GLY A 41 9.51 11.60 4.21
N ASP A 42 10.48 12.27 4.83
CA ASP A 42 11.90 12.24 4.44
C ASP A 42 12.71 11.15 5.17
N ASP A 43 12.05 10.24 5.90
CA ASP A 43 12.71 9.15 6.60
C ASP A 43 13.16 8.07 5.61
N ALA A 44 14.47 8.08 5.32
CA ALA A 44 15.10 7.14 4.41
C ALA A 44 15.01 5.68 4.88
N GLN A 45 14.96 5.44 6.19
CA GLN A 45 14.89 4.12 6.78
C GLN A 45 13.49 3.53 6.61
N LEU A 46 12.44 4.32 6.90
CA LEU A 46 11.04 3.94 6.64
C LEU A 46 10.80 3.68 5.15
N LYS A 47 11.27 4.59 4.28
CA LYS A 47 11.16 4.43 2.83
C LYS A 47 11.85 3.15 2.37
N THR A 48 13.03 2.84 2.88
CA THR A 48 13.78 1.62 2.54
C THR A 48 13.05 0.37 3.02
N ALA A 49 12.51 0.37 4.24
CA ALA A 49 11.76 -0.75 4.80
C ALA A 49 10.51 -1.06 3.95
N VAL A 50 9.72 -0.04 3.59
CA VAL A 50 8.52 -0.26 2.79
C VAL A 50 8.86 -0.65 1.34
N LYS A 51 9.92 -0.09 0.74
CA LYS A 51 10.41 -0.54 -0.57
C LYS A 51 10.82 -2.01 -0.57
N ARG A 52 11.58 -2.44 0.44
CA ARG A 52 12.00 -3.84 0.59
C ARG A 52 10.82 -4.79 0.83
N LEU A 53 9.76 -4.32 1.48
CA LEU A 53 8.52 -5.07 1.61
C LEU A 53 7.78 -5.19 0.26
N ALA A 54 7.72 -4.11 -0.52
CA ALA A 54 7.07 -4.09 -1.84
C ALA A 54 7.73 -5.00 -2.90
N GLN A 55 9.01 -5.32 -2.73
CA GLN A 55 9.72 -6.29 -3.57
C GLN A 55 9.22 -7.73 -3.42
N ARG A 56 8.41 -8.02 -2.40
CA ARG A 56 7.80 -9.33 -2.19
C ARG A 56 6.43 -9.40 -2.85
N PRO A 57 5.94 -10.59 -3.23
CA PRO A 57 4.55 -10.77 -3.63
C PRO A 57 3.61 -10.21 -2.55
N TYR A 58 2.49 -9.61 -2.95
CA TYR A 58 1.56 -8.95 -2.02
C TYR A 58 1.10 -9.83 -0.85
N GLY A 59 0.95 -11.14 -1.09
CA GLY A 59 0.52 -12.11 -0.08
C GLY A 59 1.64 -12.59 0.85
N GLU A 60 2.89 -12.19 0.62
CA GLU A 60 4.05 -12.61 1.40
C GLU A 60 4.59 -11.45 2.23
N GLY A 61 4.74 -11.69 3.54
CA GLY A 61 5.51 -10.82 4.41
C GLY A 61 6.93 -11.34 4.62
N ARG A 62 7.85 -10.51 5.14
CA ARG A 62 9.25 -10.87 5.36
C ARG A 62 9.60 -10.86 6.84
N HIS A 63 10.35 -11.88 7.27
CA HIS A 63 10.75 -12.10 8.67
C HIS A 63 12.19 -11.63 8.99
N VAL A 64 13.10 -11.61 8.01
CA VAL A 64 14.54 -11.40 8.26
C VAL A 64 15.13 -10.31 7.35
N GLY A 65 15.80 -9.34 7.96
CA GLY A 65 16.51 -8.25 7.26
C GLY A 65 15.65 -7.05 6.83
N LEU A 66 14.36 -7.07 7.16
CA LEU A 66 13.53 -5.86 7.21
C LEU A 66 13.62 -5.28 8.61
N ASP A 67 13.70 -3.96 8.70
CA ASP A 67 13.67 -3.28 9.98
C ASP A 67 12.24 -3.32 10.53
N GLY A 68 11.97 -4.31 11.37
CA GLY A 68 10.66 -4.48 12.01
C GLY A 68 10.27 -3.28 12.87
N SER A 69 11.26 -2.54 13.41
CA SER A 69 10.98 -1.30 14.14
C SER A 69 10.46 -0.20 13.22
N SER A 70 11.05 -0.08 12.01
CA SER A 70 10.56 0.84 10.98
C SER A 70 9.15 0.48 10.51
N LEU A 71 8.84 -0.80 10.27
CA LEU A 71 7.49 -1.20 9.85
C LEU A 71 6.44 -1.08 10.97
N SER A 72 6.86 -1.13 12.24
CA SER A 72 6.01 -0.85 13.40
C SER A 72 5.79 0.65 13.66
N HIS A 73 6.43 1.53 12.89
CA HIS A 73 6.37 2.97 13.12
C HIS A 73 4.92 3.49 13.00
N PRO A 74 4.46 4.37 13.93
CA PRO A 74 3.08 4.85 13.94
C PRO A 74 2.60 5.43 12.62
N SER A 75 3.48 6.12 11.88
CA SER A 75 3.14 6.71 10.59
C SER A 75 2.77 5.68 9.50
N LEU A 76 3.19 4.42 9.64
CA LEU A 76 2.85 3.34 8.71
C LEU A 76 1.64 2.51 9.15
N ARG A 77 1.00 2.84 10.28
CA ARG A 77 -0.12 2.07 10.85
C ARG A 77 -1.26 1.84 9.86
N ASP A 78 -1.56 2.82 9.02
CA ASP A 78 -2.62 2.75 8.00
C ASP A 78 -2.15 2.24 6.64
N VAL A 79 -0.89 1.86 6.53
CA VAL A 79 -0.27 1.36 5.30
C VAL A 79 0.01 -0.14 5.40
N VAL A 80 0.67 -0.55 6.48
CA VAL A 80 1.09 -1.93 6.72
C VAL A 80 0.42 -2.49 7.97
N LEU A 81 0.32 -3.81 8.02
CA LEU A 81 -0.19 -4.56 9.15
C LEU A 81 0.78 -5.70 9.48
N TYR A 82 0.93 -5.96 10.77
CA TYR A 82 1.60 -7.17 11.22
C TYR A 82 0.55 -8.27 11.39
N ASN A 83 0.78 -9.42 10.76
CA ASN A 83 0.00 -10.64 10.91
C ASN A 83 0.71 -11.54 11.93
N PRO A 84 0.23 -11.64 13.18
CA PRO A 84 0.92 -12.42 14.23
C PRO A 84 0.81 -13.93 14.01
N VAL A 85 -0.19 -14.40 13.25
CA VAL A 85 -0.38 -15.84 12.99
C VAL A 85 0.68 -16.35 12.02
N GLN A 86 0.98 -15.55 11.00
CA GLN A 86 2.02 -15.87 10.01
C GLN A 86 3.36 -15.25 10.38
N ASP A 87 3.43 -14.46 11.46
CA ASP A 87 4.57 -13.65 11.88
C ASP A 87 5.06 -12.65 10.81
N ALA A 88 4.18 -12.16 9.94
CA ALA A 88 4.58 -11.48 8.70
C ALA A 88 3.98 -10.08 8.54
N TRP A 89 4.74 -9.15 7.96
CA TRP A 89 4.26 -7.82 7.60
C TRP A 89 3.59 -7.81 6.23
N HIS A 90 2.41 -7.22 6.11
CA HIS A 90 1.68 -7.09 4.85
C HIS A 90 1.21 -5.65 4.62
N PHE A 91 1.01 -5.29 3.36
CA PHE A 91 0.27 -4.08 3.04
C PHE A 91 -1.23 -4.30 3.29
N ARG A 92 -1.92 -3.27 3.77
CA ARG A 92 -3.39 -3.32 3.97
C ARG A 92 -4.18 -3.52 2.68
N SER A 93 -3.61 -3.13 1.54
CA SER A 93 -4.23 -3.34 0.24
C SER A 93 -3.19 -3.56 -0.85
N ARG A 94 -3.61 -4.25 -1.92
CA ARG A 94 -2.77 -4.46 -3.10
C ARG A 94 -2.40 -3.14 -3.78
N VAL A 95 -3.26 -2.13 -3.67
CA VAL A 95 -3.00 -0.79 -4.24
C VAL A 95 -1.83 -0.12 -3.52
N LEU A 96 -1.76 -0.21 -2.19
CA LEU A 96 -0.62 0.32 -1.43
C LEU A 96 0.67 -0.44 -1.75
N HIS A 97 0.60 -1.76 -1.92
CA HIS A 97 1.74 -2.57 -2.36
C HIS A 97 2.23 -2.14 -3.74
N THR A 98 1.33 -1.98 -4.71
CA THR A 98 1.67 -1.51 -6.06
C THR A 98 2.21 -0.08 -6.03
N ALA A 99 1.60 0.81 -5.24
CA ALA A 99 2.07 2.18 -5.06
C ALA A 99 3.50 2.23 -4.51
N ALA A 100 3.83 1.39 -3.52
CA ALA A 100 5.18 1.31 -2.96
C ALA A 100 6.21 0.80 -4.00
N ALA A 101 5.81 -0.14 -4.86
CA ALA A 101 6.66 -0.61 -5.97
C ALA A 101 6.86 0.46 -7.05
N CYS A 102 5.86 1.31 -7.31
CA CYS A 102 5.97 2.42 -8.27
C CYS A 102 6.83 3.59 -7.76
N LEU A 103 7.02 3.73 -6.45
CA LEU A 103 7.84 4.78 -5.83
C LEU A 103 9.34 4.43 -5.81
N LEU A 104 9.75 3.40 -6.55
CA LEU A 104 11.15 2.96 -6.68
C LEU A 104 12.03 4.01 -7.33
#